data_AF-A0A3B5L5H7-F1
#
_entry.id   AF-A0A3B5L5H7-F1
#
_cell.length_a   1.000
_cell.length_b   1.000
_cell.length_c   1.000
_cell.angle_alpha   90.00
_cell.angle_beta   90.00
_cell.angle_gamma   90.00
#
_symmetry.space_group_name_H-M   'P 1'
#
loop_
_entity.id
_entity.type
_entity.pdbx_description
1 polymer ?
#
loop_
_entity_poly.entity_id
_entity_poly.type
_entity_poly.pdbx_seq_one_letter_code
_entity_poly.pdbx_strand_id
1 'polypeptide(L)'
;NAVTFKLDVVQVVYYQSGCTSSCVAGYHDLSNRNFCIIQRSANQTFSNIKSSTENCNQYSSHHRFVSESHRVATCCLSTHAPSTDQQELFCQKLQQCCTLFDFLDSVGDLKSKEVKRAALNELVDYLSTNRGVLVENAYPEITNMISTNIFRALPPSDNPDFDPEEDEPTLEAAWPHIQLVYEFLLRFLENPDFQPSIAKRYIDQKFVLQLLELFDSEDPRERDFLKTILHRIYGKFLGLRAFIRKQINNIFLKFIYETEHFNGVAELLEILGSIINGFALPLKAEHKQFLMKVLIPLHTAKALSLFHAQLAYCVVQFLEKDPTLTEPVIRGLLKFWPKTCSQKEVMFLGEIEEILDVIEPSQFKKIQEPLFKQIAKCVSNPHFQVAERALYFWNNEYILSLIEENIDKILPIMFSSLYKISKEHWNQTIVALIYNVLKTLMEMNCPLFDELTASYKAQKQREMMKEQERDELWRKLEELQVSRASEIQNNSHGSPAALNNNNSNNNNNNETLESSSDVEDTAVIMEDLHQDATDIACESVSCAK
;
A
#
# COMPACT_ATOMS: atom_id res chain seq x y z
N ASN A 1 -3.79 39.28 10.45
CA ASN A 1 -2.36 39.51 10.20
C ASN A 1 -1.56 38.96 11.37
N ALA A 2 -0.58 38.12 11.05
CA ALA A 2 0.22 37.25 11.93
C ALA A 2 -0.52 36.01 12.45
N VAL A 3 -0.33 34.88 11.73
CA VAL A 3 -0.51 33.53 12.29
C VAL A 3 0.85 32.84 12.18
N THR A 4 1.42 32.60 13.35
CA THR A 4 2.69 31.92 13.59
C THR A 4 2.40 30.42 13.61
N PHE A 5 2.97 29.65 12.69
CA PHE A 5 2.91 28.19 12.73
C PHE A 5 3.97 27.68 13.72
N LYS A 6 3.52 27.13 14.85
CA LYS A 6 4.29 26.20 15.68
C LYS A 6 4.10 24.81 15.08
N LEU A 7 5.20 24.16 14.70
CA LEU A 7 5.26 22.72 14.50
C LEU A 7 5.56 22.09 15.87
N ASP A 8 4.59 21.40 16.44
CA ASP A 8 4.82 20.53 17.58
C ASP A 8 5.37 19.18 17.07
N VAL A 9 6.50 18.80 17.64
CA VAL A 9 7.21 17.54 17.42
C VAL A 9 6.53 16.47 18.26
N VAL A 10 5.89 15.50 17.63
CA VAL A 10 5.40 14.29 18.31
C VAL A 10 6.52 13.26 18.33
N GLN A 11 7.03 12.97 19.53
CA GLN A 11 7.93 11.85 19.82
C GLN A 11 7.21 10.51 19.59
N VAL A 12 7.76 9.69 18.69
CA VAL A 12 7.41 8.27 18.59
C VAL A 12 8.19 7.51 19.67
N VAL A 13 7.47 6.99 20.66
CA VAL A 13 8.00 6.10 21.69
C VAL A 13 8.00 4.67 21.14
N TYR A 14 9.18 4.11 20.90
CA TYR A 14 9.37 2.68 20.63
C TYR A 14 9.21 1.89 21.93
N TYR A 15 8.21 1.01 22.00
CA TYR A 15 8.16 -0.07 22.99
C TYR A 15 8.92 -1.28 22.44
N GLN A 16 10.10 -1.53 23.01
CA GLN A 16 10.93 -2.71 22.79
C GLN A 16 10.54 -3.76 23.84
N SER A 17 10.02 -4.91 23.41
CA SER A 17 9.93 -6.12 24.24
C SER A 17 10.82 -7.19 23.65
N GLY A 18 11.96 -7.42 24.31
CA GLY A 18 12.83 -8.56 24.06
C GLY A 18 12.40 -9.77 24.90
N CYS A 19 12.56 -10.97 24.34
CA CYS A 19 12.73 -12.22 25.07
C CYS A 19 13.55 -13.23 24.24
N THR A 20 14.84 -13.26 24.56
CA THR A 20 15.72 -14.43 24.78
C THR A 20 15.79 -15.61 23.81
N SER A 21 17.04 -15.84 23.38
CA SER A 21 17.67 -17.03 22.81
C SER A 21 17.36 -18.37 23.48
N SER A 22 17.27 -19.43 22.68
CA SER A 22 18.14 -20.63 22.70
C SER A 22 17.40 -21.88 22.22
N CYS A 23 17.94 -22.53 21.19
CA CYS A 23 18.00 -24.00 21.04
C CYS A 23 18.73 -24.34 19.73
N VAL A 24 20.02 -24.64 19.88
CA VAL A 24 20.86 -25.32 18.90
C VAL A 24 20.68 -26.82 19.11
N ALA A 25 20.45 -27.57 18.03
CA ALA A 25 21.08 -28.86 17.69
C ALA A 25 20.12 -29.82 16.97
N GLY A 26 20.62 -30.42 15.87
CA GLY A 26 20.16 -31.71 15.39
C GLY A 26 19.80 -31.74 13.91
N TYR A 27 20.75 -32.15 13.08
CA TYR A 27 20.66 -33.16 12.01
C TYR A 27 21.60 -32.82 10.85
N HIS A 28 22.85 -33.30 11.01
CA HIS A 28 23.77 -33.57 9.91
C HIS A 28 23.76 -35.08 9.70
N ASP A 29 23.30 -35.54 8.53
CA ASP A 29 23.96 -36.56 7.70
C ASP A 29 22.96 -37.23 6.75
N LEU A 30 23.13 -36.96 5.45
CA LEU A 30 22.99 -37.88 4.30
C LEU A 30 22.86 -37.07 2.99
N SER A 31 23.99 -36.78 2.33
CA SER A 31 24.11 -36.82 0.85
C SER A 31 25.50 -36.37 0.36
N ASN A 32 26.56 -36.82 1.01
CA ASN A 32 27.92 -36.57 0.52
C ASN A 32 28.30 -37.59 -0.57
N ARG A 33 27.72 -37.44 -1.77
CA ARG A 33 28.19 -38.12 -3.00
C ARG A 33 27.92 -37.38 -4.32
N ASN A 34 27.27 -36.21 -4.29
CA ASN A 34 27.08 -35.36 -5.49
C ASN A 34 27.92 -34.07 -5.48
N PHE A 35 28.76 -33.84 -4.47
CA PHE A 35 29.47 -32.56 -4.31
C PHE A 35 30.77 -32.42 -5.12
N CYS A 36 31.32 -33.50 -5.70
CA CYS A 36 32.56 -33.42 -6.48
C CYS A 36 32.39 -33.23 -8.00
N ILE A 37 31.16 -33.21 -8.53
CA ILE A 37 30.90 -32.97 -9.96
C ILE A 37 30.47 -31.52 -10.25
N ILE A 38 29.95 -30.80 -9.25
CA ILE A 38 29.46 -29.42 -9.40
C ILE A 38 30.59 -28.38 -9.40
N GLN A 39 31.73 -28.68 -8.76
CA GLN A 39 32.83 -27.71 -8.62
C GLN A 39 33.72 -27.55 -9.88
N ARG A 40 33.61 -28.44 -10.86
CA ARG A 40 34.27 -28.27 -12.18
C ARG A 40 33.39 -27.59 -13.23
N SER A 41 32.06 -27.69 -13.10
CA SER A 41 31.13 -26.99 -13.99
C SER A 41 31.02 -25.49 -13.65
N ALA A 42 31.10 -25.11 -12.37
CA ALA A 42 30.96 -23.71 -11.95
C ALA A 42 32.11 -22.79 -12.43
N ASN A 43 33.33 -23.31 -12.59
CA ASN A 43 34.47 -22.51 -13.03
C ASN A 43 34.51 -22.27 -14.56
N GLN A 44 33.84 -23.10 -15.36
CA GLN A 44 33.67 -22.86 -16.80
C GLN A 44 32.49 -21.92 -17.09
N THR A 45 31.46 -21.89 -16.25
CA THR A 45 30.35 -20.94 -16.40
C THR A 45 30.71 -19.53 -15.91
N PHE A 46 31.51 -19.39 -14.85
CA PHE A 46 31.96 -18.07 -14.36
C PHE A 46 32.94 -17.34 -15.30
N SER A 47 33.70 -18.08 -16.12
CA SER A 47 34.62 -17.49 -17.11
C SER A 47 33.90 -17.08 -18.41
N ASN A 48 32.80 -17.76 -18.77
CA ASN A 48 31.97 -17.37 -19.91
C ASN A 48 30.96 -16.25 -19.59
N ILE A 49 30.57 -16.07 -18.33
CA ILE A 49 29.73 -14.93 -17.93
C ILE A 49 30.57 -13.64 -17.94
N LYS A 50 31.82 -13.65 -17.44
CA LYS A 50 32.69 -12.46 -17.50
C LYS A 50 32.98 -11.96 -18.93
N SER A 51 33.10 -12.86 -19.91
CA SER A 51 33.31 -12.46 -21.32
C SER A 51 32.02 -12.01 -22.02
N SER A 52 30.85 -12.34 -21.48
CA SER A 52 29.55 -11.91 -22.01
C SER A 52 29.11 -10.56 -21.44
N THR A 53 29.47 -10.23 -20.20
CA THR A 53 29.21 -8.91 -19.59
C THR A 53 30.13 -7.82 -20.14
N GLU A 54 31.33 -8.16 -20.63
CA GLU A 54 32.23 -7.20 -21.29
C GLU A 54 31.75 -6.76 -22.69
N ASN A 55 30.96 -7.59 -23.39
CA ASN A 55 30.55 -7.33 -24.78
C ASN A 55 29.16 -6.67 -24.94
N CYS A 56 28.31 -6.63 -23.91
CA CYS A 56 27.00 -5.95 -23.99
C CYS A 56 27.03 -4.49 -23.51
N ASN A 57 28.07 -4.10 -22.76
CA ASN A 57 28.25 -2.73 -22.24
C ASN A 57 28.85 -1.73 -23.23
N GLN A 58 29.15 -2.14 -24.47
CA GLN A 58 29.82 -1.29 -25.47
C GLN A 58 28.88 -0.50 -26.39
N TYR A 59 27.56 -0.72 -26.35
CA TYR A 59 26.62 -0.07 -27.27
C TYR A 59 25.40 0.51 -26.54
N SER A 60 25.58 1.50 -25.66
CA SER A 60 24.60 2.61 -25.52
C SER A 60 25.04 3.75 -24.59
N SER A 61 26.11 3.60 -23.80
CA SER A 61 26.54 4.60 -22.79
C SER A 61 27.69 5.53 -23.22
N HIS A 62 28.28 5.31 -24.39
CA HIS A 62 29.48 6.06 -24.83
C HIS A 62 29.21 7.46 -25.43
N HIS A 63 27.96 7.92 -25.54
CA HIS A 63 27.66 9.14 -26.30
C HIS A 63 27.50 10.43 -25.49
N ARG A 64 27.81 10.45 -24.18
CA ARG A 64 27.73 11.69 -23.37
C ARG A 64 28.91 11.97 -22.44
N PHE A 65 30.00 11.23 -22.55
CA PHE A 65 31.24 11.53 -21.83
C PHE A 65 32.23 12.17 -22.79
N VAL A 66 32.37 13.49 -22.71
CA VAL A 66 33.44 14.19 -23.40
C VAL A 66 34.71 13.93 -22.60
N SER A 67 35.52 12.97 -23.07
CA SER A 67 36.91 12.78 -22.67
C SER A 67 37.79 13.85 -23.31
N GLU A 68 37.56 15.10 -22.93
CA GLU A 68 38.43 16.20 -23.29
C GLU A 68 39.00 16.75 -22.00
N SER A 69 40.32 16.62 -21.83
CA SER A 69 41.09 17.05 -20.66
C SER A 69 41.09 18.57 -20.50
N HIS A 70 39.92 19.17 -20.35
CA HIS A 70 39.77 20.54 -19.92
C HIS A 70 40.11 20.56 -18.44
N ARG A 71 41.31 21.07 -18.13
CA ARG A 71 41.68 21.45 -16.77
C ARG A 71 40.56 22.33 -16.23
N VAL A 72 39.74 21.78 -15.34
CA VAL A 72 38.71 22.49 -14.58
C VAL A 72 39.44 23.55 -13.75
N ALA A 73 39.57 24.76 -14.29
CA ALA A 73 40.29 25.85 -13.64
C ALA A 73 39.46 26.32 -12.44
N THR A 74 40.10 26.50 -11.28
CA THR A 74 39.44 27.06 -10.10
C THR A 74 39.09 28.51 -10.36
N CYS A 75 37.88 28.76 -10.84
CA CYS A 75 37.32 30.10 -10.90
C CYS A 75 36.77 30.39 -9.50
N CYS A 76 37.21 31.45 -8.83
CA CYS A 76 36.65 31.86 -7.53
C CYS A 76 35.65 32.99 -7.77
N LEU A 77 34.44 32.97 -7.19
CA LEU A 77 33.63 34.20 -7.14
C LEU A 77 34.30 35.08 -6.09
N SER A 78 35.14 36.01 -6.55
CA SER A 78 35.63 37.05 -5.67
C SER A 78 34.48 38.01 -5.38
N THR A 79 34.11 38.14 -4.11
CA THR A 79 33.15 39.15 -3.60
C THR A 79 33.61 40.60 -3.83
N HIS A 80 34.81 40.80 -4.39
CA HIS A 80 35.42 42.10 -4.67
C HIS A 80 35.42 42.49 -6.16
N ALA A 81 34.83 41.70 -7.06
CA ALA A 81 34.69 42.04 -8.48
C ALA A 81 33.51 43.03 -8.74
N PRO A 82 33.56 43.86 -9.79
CA PRO A 82 32.42 44.69 -10.22
C PRO A 82 31.17 43.85 -10.51
N SER A 83 29.97 44.41 -10.35
CA SER A 83 28.70 43.67 -10.50
C SER A 83 28.50 43.00 -11.87
N THR A 84 29.07 43.56 -12.94
CA THR A 84 29.03 43.00 -14.30
C THR A 84 29.94 41.77 -14.43
N ASP A 85 31.16 41.87 -13.91
CA ASP A 85 32.15 40.77 -13.92
C ASP A 85 31.68 39.61 -13.04
N GLN A 86 30.97 39.91 -11.94
CA GLN A 86 30.36 38.88 -11.09
C GLN A 86 29.31 38.04 -11.83
N GLN A 87 28.49 38.66 -12.70
CA GLN A 87 27.48 37.94 -13.48
C GLN A 87 28.11 37.09 -14.58
N GLU A 88 29.17 37.58 -15.22
CA GLU A 88 29.90 36.80 -16.22
C GLU A 88 30.62 35.60 -15.59
N LEU A 89 31.28 35.81 -14.44
CA LEU A 89 31.89 34.73 -13.65
C LEU A 89 30.87 33.70 -13.18
N PHE A 90 29.68 34.15 -12.78
CA PHE A 90 28.58 33.26 -12.42
C PHE A 90 28.15 32.37 -13.61
N CYS A 91 27.98 32.94 -14.79
CA CYS A 91 27.63 32.18 -16.00
C CYS A 91 28.76 31.19 -16.40
N GLN A 92 30.02 31.61 -16.34
CA GLN A 92 31.16 30.74 -16.61
C GLN A 92 31.22 29.55 -15.64
N LYS A 93 30.91 29.76 -14.36
CA LYS A 93 30.84 28.67 -13.38
C LYS A 93 29.69 27.70 -13.63
N LEU A 94 28.53 28.20 -14.05
CA LEU A 94 27.42 27.34 -14.45
C LEU A 94 27.83 26.42 -15.61
N GLN A 95 28.50 26.97 -16.62
CA GLN A 95 29.03 26.21 -17.75
C GLN A 95 30.08 25.18 -17.32
N GLN A 96 30.96 25.54 -16.38
CA GLN A 96 31.91 24.61 -15.79
C GLN A 96 31.23 23.43 -15.07
N CYS A 97 30.08 23.67 -14.43
CA CYS A 97 29.29 22.64 -13.77
C CYS A 97 28.52 21.73 -14.74
N CYS A 98 28.47 22.04 -16.04
CA CYS A 98 27.88 21.17 -17.07
C CYS A 98 28.77 19.96 -17.41
N THR A 99 30.05 19.98 -17.06
CA THR A 99 30.95 18.84 -17.28
C THR A 99 30.53 17.66 -16.41
N LEU A 100 30.21 16.52 -17.04
CA LEU A 100 29.81 15.29 -16.36
C LEU A 100 31.03 14.46 -15.97
N PHE A 101 30.97 13.84 -14.79
CA PHE A 101 31.97 12.92 -14.29
C PHE A 101 31.34 11.55 -14.08
N ASP A 102 32.10 10.50 -14.38
CA ASP A 102 31.70 9.14 -14.07
C ASP A 102 32.01 8.82 -12.60
N PHE A 103 30.99 8.45 -11.84
CA PHE A 103 31.11 8.06 -10.44
C PHE A 103 31.19 6.55 -10.23
N LEU A 104 30.97 5.75 -11.28
CA LEU A 104 31.21 4.30 -11.23
C LEU A 104 32.72 4.01 -11.12
N ASP A 105 33.56 4.86 -11.74
CA ASP A 105 34.98 4.91 -11.43
C ASP A 105 35.22 5.75 -10.16
N SER A 106 35.34 5.08 -9.03
CA SER A 106 35.58 5.71 -7.72
C SER A 106 36.95 6.38 -7.58
N VAL A 107 37.92 6.08 -8.46
CA VAL A 107 39.30 6.57 -8.37
C VAL A 107 39.60 7.64 -9.42
N GLY A 108 38.90 7.62 -10.55
CA GLY A 108 39.01 8.61 -11.62
C GLY A 108 38.64 10.02 -11.18
N ASP A 109 39.41 11.01 -11.64
CA ASP A 109 39.10 12.45 -11.59
C ASP A 109 38.77 13.03 -10.20
N LEU A 110 39.26 12.45 -9.10
CA LEU A 110 38.97 12.90 -7.73
C LEU A 110 39.14 14.41 -7.52
N LYS A 111 40.22 14.99 -8.06
CA LYS A 111 40.48 16.43 -7.95
C LYS A 111 39.43 17.24 -8.71
N SER A 112 39.08 16.84 -9.92
CA SER A 112 38.10 17.55 -10.75
C SER A 112 36.67 17.40 -10.20
N LYS A 113 36.34 16.21 -9.66
CA LYS A 113 35.10 15.95 -8.93
C LYS A 113 34.96 16.87 -7.72
N GLU A 114 36.02 17.03 -6.94
CA GLU A 114 36.01 17.93 -5.78
C GLU A 114 35.90 19.40 -6.18
N VAL A 115 36.57 19.83 -7.26
CA VAL A 115 36.43 21.20 -7.77
C VAL A 115 35.00 21.49 -8.20
N LYS A 116 34.33 20.57 -8.92
CA LYS A 116 32.92 20.73 -9.28
C LYS A 116 32.02 20.76 -8.04
N ARG A 117 32.27 19.89 -7.05
CA ARG A 117 31.51 19.88 -5.79
C ARG A 117 31.62 21.22 -5.06
N ALA A 118 32.84 21.76 -4.91
CA ALA A 118 33.07 23.05 -4.29
C ALA A 118 32.42 24.20 -5.08
N ALA A 119 32.50 24.17 -6.41
CA ALA A 119 31.86 25.17 -7.28
C ALA A 119 30.33 25.16 -7.15
N LEU A 120 29.70 23.97 -7.14
CA LEU A 120 28.25 23.84 -6.93
C LEU A 120 27.83 24.37 -5.55
N ASN A 121 28.58 24.05 -4.50
CA ASN A 121 28.28 24.54 -3.15
C ASN A 121 28.37 26.08 -3.07
N GLU A 122 29.41 26.65 -3.68
CA GLU A 122 29.57 28.11 -3.77
C GLU A 122 28.44 28.76 -4.58
N LEU A 123 27.94 28.12 -5.65
CA LEU A 123 26.79 28.61 -6.42
C LEU A 123 25.50 28.60 -5.59
N VAL A 124 25.28 27.56 -4.78
CA VAL A 124 24.14 27.49 -3.85
C VAL A 124 24.20 28.62 -2.81
N ASP A 125 25.36 28.82 -2.20
CA ASP A 125 25.58 29.87 -1.20
C ASP A 125 25.42 31.27 -1.82
N TYR A 126 25.98 31.47 -3.01
CA TYR A 126 25.91 32.73 -3.75
C TYR A 126 24.46 33.11 -4.10
N LEU A 127 23.68 32.15 -4.60
CA LEU A 127 22.27 32.35 -4.94
C LEU A 127 21.38 32.60 -3.71
N SER A 128 21.75 32.01 -2.57
CA SER A 128 21.00 32.16 -1.32
C SER A 128 21.29 33.48 -0.61
N THR A 129 22.51 33.99 -0.70
CA THR A 129 22.97 35.17 0.06
C THR A 129 22.77 36.48 -0.70
N ASN A 130 22.93 36.47 -2.02
CA ASN A 130 22.93 37.69 -2.83
C ASN A 130 21.58 37.93 -3.51
N ARG A 131 21.13 39.19 -3.52
CA ARG A 131 19.91 39.63 -4.20
C ARG A 131 20.22 40.20 -5.57
N GLY A 132 19.26 40.12 -6.50
CA GLY A 132 19.40 40.64 -7.85
C GLY A 132 20.34 39.85 -8.78
N VAL A 133 20.70 38.62 -8.38
CA VAL A 133 21.56 37.72 -9.19
C VAL A 133 20.83 37.20 -10.44
N LEU A 134 19.50 37.05 -10.36
CA LEU A 134 18.68 36.44 -11.40
C LEU A 134 18.32 37.42 -12.52
N VAL A 135 19.28 37.67 -13.41
CA VAL A 135 19.07 38.46 -14.65
C VAL A 135 18.58 37.56 -15.79
N GLU A 136 17.91 38.13 -16.80
CA GLU A 136 17.35 37.40 -17.96
C GLU A 136 18.33 36.43 -18.63
N ASN A 137 19.60 36.83 -18.77
CA ASN A 137 20.64 36.01 -19.41
C ASN A 137 21.09 34.81 -18.56
N ALA A 138 20.83 34.81 -17.25
CA ALA A 138 21.22 33.72 -16.36
C ALA A 138 20.26 32.52 -16.45
N TYR A 139 18.97 32.74 -16.74
CA TYR A 139 17.96 31.69 -16.84
C TYR A 139 18.30 30.55 -17.82
N PRO A 140 18.77 30.81 -19.07
CA PRO A 140 19.15 29.73 -19.98
C PRO A 140 20.35 28.92 -19.47
N GLU A 141 21.39 29.58 -18.95
CA GLU A 141 22.60 28.90 -18.42
C GLU A 141 22.27 28.03 -17.20
N ILE A 142 21.45 28.55 -16.29
CA ILE A 142 20.95 27.81 -15.12
C ILE A 142 20.15 26.58 -15.57
N THR A 143 19.20 26.77 -16.49
CA THR A 143 18.34 25.66 -16.96
C THR A 143 19.16 24.61 -17.70
N ASN A 144 20.16 25.01 -18.48
CA ASN A 144 21.07 24.11 -19.17
C ASN A 144 21.94 23.29 -18.19
N MET A 145 22.50 23.95 -17.17
CA MET A 145 23.29 23.29 -16.13
C MET A 145 22.45 22.23 -15.39
N ILE A 146 21.23 22.58 -15.01
CA ILE A 146 20.28 21.67 -14.35
C ILE A 146 19.94 20.50 -15.28
N SER A 147 19.53 20.79 -16.52
CA SER A 147 19.10 19.77 -17.48
C SER A 147 20.22 18.78 -17.82
N THR A 148 21.47 19.25 -17.93
CA THR A 148 22.62 18.41 -18.26
C THR A 148 22.97 17.45 -17.12
N ASN A 149 22.82 17.89 -15.87
CA ASN A 149 23.19 17.09 -14.70
C ASN A 149 22.07 16.15 -14.21
N ILE A 150 20.80 16.57 -14.31
CA ILE A 150 19.67 15.84 -13.73
C ILE A 150 19.04 14.87 -14.75
N PHE A 151 18.84 15.31 -16.01
CA PHE A 151 18.09 14.51 -16.98
C PHE A 151 18.94 13.41 -17.62
N ARG A 152 18.78 12.20 -17.06
CA ARG A 152 19.41 10.96 -17.49
C ARG A 152 18.36 9.86 -17.65
N ALA A 153 18.69 8.85 -18.44
CA ALA A 153 17.95 7.60 -18.37
C ALA A 153 18.33 6.91 -17.05
N LEU A 154 17.33 6.46 -16.30
CA LEU A 154 17.56 5.70 -15.08
C LEU A 154 18.21 4.35 -15.44
N PRO A 155 19.14 3.85 -14.61
CA PRO A 155 19.71 2.53 -14.82
C PRO A 155 18.61 1.46 -14.82
N PRO A 156 18.77 0.35 -15.57
CA PRO A 156 17.84 -0.76 -15.47
C PRO A 156 17.84 -1.30 -14.04
N SER A 157 16.67 -1.69 -13.54
CA SER A 157 16.60 -2.34 -12.23
C SER A 157 17.31 -3.70 -12.29
N ASP A 158 18.20 -3.93 -11.33
CA ASP A 158 19.05 -5.13 -11.29
C ASP A 158 18.28 -6.38 -10.80
N ASN A 159 17.11 -6.20 -10.16
CA ASN A 159 16.30 -7.29 -9.60
C ASN A 159 14.87 -7.31 -10.20
N PRO A 160 14.52 -8.29 -11.06
CA PRO A 160 13.18 -8.42 -11.61
C PRO A 160 12.13 -8.92 -10.58
N ASP A 161 12.56 -9.53 -9.48
CA ASP A 161 11.71 -9.96 -8.36
C ASP A 161 11.83 -9.02 -7.15
N PHE A 162 12.20 -7.74 -7.40
CA PHE A 162 12.40 -6.75 -6.35
C PHE A 162 11.17 -6.59 -5.47
N ASP A 163 11.34 -6.82 -4.17
CA ASP A 163 10.33 -6.50 -3.17
C ASP A 163 10.66 -5.13 -2.57
N PRO A 164 9.88 -4.08 -2.88
CA PRO A 164 10.14 -2.75 -2.34
C PRO A 164 10.04 -2.65 -0.81
N GLU A 165 9.48 -3.65 -0.13
CA GLU A 165 9.42 -3.69 1.34
C GLU A 165 10.67 -4.33 1.96
N GLU A 166 11.32 -5.28 1.28
CA GLU A 166 12.42 -6.08 1.84
C GLU A 166 13.79 -5.71 1.27
N ASP A 167 13.86 -5.24 0.02
CA ASP A 167 15.13 -5.02 -0.68
C ASP A 167 15.73 -3.63 -0.41
N GLU A 168 17.06 -3.58 -0.27
CA GLU A 168 17.77 -2.32 -0.12
C GLU A 168 17.75 -1.51 -1.43
N PRO A 169 17.38 -0.21 -1.40
CA PRO A 169 17.32 0.60 -2.60
C PRO A 169 18.71 0.88 -3.16
N THR A 170 18.85 0.81 -4.49
CA THR A 170 20.10 1.19 -5.14
C THR A 170 20.32 2.69 -5.02
N LEU A 171 21.40 3.07 -4.32
CA LEU A 171 21.76 4.48 -4.14
C LEU A 171 22.49 5.03 -5.37
N GLU A 172 22.16 6.27 -5.74
CA GLU A 172 22.82 6.94 -6.88
C GLU A 172 24.29 7.27 -6.54
N ALA A 173 25.23 6.76 -7.35
CA ALA A 173 26.67 6.94 -7.10
C ALA A 173 27.11 8.41 -7.27
N ALA A 174 26.48 9.15 -8.17
CA ALA A 174 26.76 10.57 -8.41
C ALA A 174 26.05 11.52 -7.42
N TRP A 175 25.46 10.98 -6.35
CA TRP A 175 24.72 11.75 -5.34
C TRP A 175 25.45 13.00 -4.80
N PRO A 176 26.77 12.98 -4.50
CA PRO A 176 27.46 14.17 -3.98
C PRO A 176 27.42 15.39 -4.91
N HIS A 177 27.25 15.19 -6.22
CA HIS A 177 27.05 16.29 -7.18
C HIS A 177 25.56 16.55 -7.40
N ILE A 178 24.78 15.50 -7.64
CA ILE A 178 23.35 15.60 -7.96
C ILE A 178 22.56 16.27 -6.84
N GLN A 179 22.87 15.96 -5.57
CA GLN A 179 22.28 16.60 -4.41
C GLN A 179 22.41 18.14 -4.47
N LEU A 180 23.61 18.65 -4.77
CA LEU A 180 23.86 20.09 -4.83
C LEU A 180 23.15 20.74 -6.02
N VAL A 181 22.97 20.02 -7.13
CA VAL A 181 22.20 20.51 -8.28
C VAL A 181 20.70 20.59 -7.95
N TYR A 182 20.15 19.59 -7.25
CA TYR A 182 18.76 19.64 -6.77
C TYR A 182 18.56 20.76 -5.76
N GLU A 183 19.49 20.92 -4.82
CA GLU A 183 19.46 22.02 -3.85
C GLU A 183 19.53 23.38 -4.55
N PHE A 184 20.42 23.53 -5.53
CA PHE A 184 20.53 24.74 -6.35
C PHE A 184 19.22 25.03 -7.08
N LEU A 185 18.61 24.04 -7.74
CA LEU A 185 17.32 24.17 -8.43
C LEU A 185 16.21 24.57 -7.45
N LEU A 186 16.16 23.99 -6.26
CA LEU A 186 15.17 24.34 -5.25
C LEU A 186 15.35 25.81 -4.80
N ARG A 187 16.58 26.22 -4.47
CA ARG A 187 16.88 27.62 -4.09
C ARG A 187 16.58 28.59 -5.22
N PHE A 188 16.86 28.21 -6.47
CA PHE A 188 16.51 29.00 -7.64
C PHE A 188 15.00 29.22 -7.78
N LEU A 189 14.20 28.18 -7.57
CA LEU A 189 12.73 28.29 -7.62
C LEU A 189 12.16 29.04 -6.42
N GLU A 190 12.75 28.94 -5.23
CA GLU A 190 12.28 29.59 -4.01
C GLU A 190 12.77 31.04 -3.85
N ASN A 191 13.77 31.46 -4.62
CA ASN A 191 14.31 32.81 -4.54
C ASN A 191 13.20 33.87 -4.76
N PRO A 192 13.12 34.92 -3.91
CA PRO A 192 12.10 35.97 -4.04
C PRO A 192 12.22 36.78 -5.34
N ASP A 193 13.42 36.88 -5.92
CA ASP A 193 13.67 37.61 -7.17
C ASP A 193 13.34 36.76 -8.41
N PHE A 194 12.88 35.51 -8.23
CA PHE A 194 12.51 34.61 -9.32
C PHE A 194 11.29 35.13 -10.10
N GLN A 195 11.42 35.20 -11.43
CA GLN A 195 10.39 35.71 -12.32
C GLN A 195 9.80 34.59 -13.20
N PRO A 196 8.58 34.08 -12.91
CA PRO A 196 7.95 33.02 -13.70
C PRO A 196 7.70 33.39 -15.17
N SER A 197 7.54 34.68 -15.47
CA SER A 197 7.31 35.21 -16.81
C SER A 197 8.48 34.99 -17.78
N ILE A 198 9.71 35.01 -17.27
CA ILE A 198 10.94 34.74 -18.02
C ILE A 198 11.21 33.23 -18.04
N ALA A 199 11.13 32.59 -16.86
CA ALA A 199 11.43 31.18 -16.67
C ALA A 199 10.56 30.24 -17.53
N LYS A 200 9.30 30.61 -17.82
CA LYS A 200 8.38 29.79 -18.65
C LYS A 200 8.88 29.52 -20.07
N ARG A 201 9.88 30.27 -20.56
CA ARG A 201 10.49 30.03 -21.88
C ARG A 201 11.44 28.82 -21.88
N TYR A 202 11.94 28.44 -20.69
CA TYR A 202 12.94 27.40 -20.50
C TYR A 202 12.37 26.21 -19.70
N ILE A 203 11.49 26.47 -18.73
CA ILE A 203 10.72 25.45 -18.02
C ILE A 203 9.42 25.24 -18.77
N ASP A 204 9.47 24.39 -19.78
CA ASP A 204 8.35 24.04 -20.65
C ASP A 204 7.77 22.65 -20.33
N GLN A 205 6.86 22.17 -21.19
CA GLN A 205 6.26 20.84 -21.03
C GLN A 205 7.28 19.71 -21.14
N LYS A 206 8.33 19.88 -21.95
CA LYS A 206 9.38 18.89 -22.12
C LYS A 206 10.22 18.79 -20.84
N PHE A 207 10.60 19.92 -20.26
CA PHE A 207 11.30 19.95 -18.98
C PHE A 207 10.51 19.21 -17.90
N VAL A 208 9.20 19.48 -17.79
CA VAL A 208 8.33 18.81 -16.81
C VAL A 208 8.22 17.31 -17.07
N LEU A 209 8.14 16.88 -18.34
CA LEU A 209 8.07 15.47 -18.67
C LEU A 209 9.34 14.73 -18.23
N GLN A 210 10.51 15.28 -18.56
CA GLN A 210 11.80 14.70 -18.15
C GLN A 210 11.98 14.70 -16.63
N LEU A 211 11.45 15.72 -15.94
CA LEU A 211 11.45 15.75 -14.47
C LEU A 211 10.54 14.65 -13.88
N LEU A 212 9.39 14.39 -14.49
CA LEU A 212 8.45 13.35 -14.04
C LEU A 212 8.99 11.94 -14.28
N GLU A 213 9.78 11.72 -15.34
CA GLU A 213 10.43 10.43 -15.60
C GLU A 213 11.41 10.03 -14.48
N LEU A 214 12.01 11.00 -13.79
CA LEU A 214 12.96 10.75 -12.71
C LEU A 214 12.31 10.32 -11.39
N PHE A 215 10.98 10.45 -11.25
CA PHE A 215 10.28 9.93 -10.07
C PHE A 215 10.36 8.40 -9.96
N ASP A 216 10.75 7.71 -11.03
CA ASP A 216 11.00 6.27 -11.01
C ASP A 216 12.38 5.89 -10.44
N SER A 217 13.17 6.87 -9.97
CA SER A 217 14.46 6.61 -9.32
C SER A 217 14.29 5.73 -8.07
N GLU A 218 15.16 4.73 -7.91
CA GLU A 218 15.17 3.85 -6.72
C GLU A 218 15.63 4.61 -5.46
N ASP A 219 16.40 5.68 -5.61
CA ASP A 219 16.92 6.47 -4.49
C ASP A 219 15.83 7.38 -3.88
N PRO A 220 15.38 7.12 -2.64
CA PRO A 220 14.34 7.93 -1.98
C PRO A 220 14.75 9.39 -1.78
N ARG A 221 16.05 9.67 -1.67
CA ARG A 221 16.55 11.05 -1.49
C ARG A 221 16.31 11.87 -2.74
N GLU A 222 16.50 11.28 -3.92
CA GLU A 222 16.21 11.93 -5.20
C GLU A 222 14.71 12.21 -5.33
N ARG A 223 13.86 11.24 -4.99
CA ARG A 223 12.40 11.40 -5.05
C ARG A 223 11.88 12.50 -4.13
N ASP A 224 12.45 12.67 -2.93
CA ASP A 224 12.03 13.74 -2.01
C ASP A 224 12.36 15.16 -2.53
N PHE A 225 13.52 15.34 -3.18
CA PHE A 225 13.83 16.59 -3.88
C PHE A 225 12.89 16.83 -5.05
N LEU A 226 12.69 15.82 -5.89
CA LEU A 226 11.78 15.89 -7.05
C LEU A 226 10.36 16.26 -6.62
N LYS A 227 9.87 15.66 -5.54
CA LYS A 227 8.58 15.98 -4.92
C LYS A 227 8.44 17.46 -4.63
N THR A 228 9.41 18.00 -3.90
CA THR A 228 9.41 19.41 -3.48
C THR A 228 9.52 20.34 -4.69
N ILE A 229 10.41 20.04 -5.63
CA ILE A 229 10.64 20.83 -6.84
C ILE A 229 9.39 20.85 -7.73
N LEU A 230 8.78 19.69 -8.00
CA LEU A 230 7.57 19.60 -8.81
C LEU A 230 6.40 20.35 -8.16
N HIS A 231 6.27 20.28 -6.83
CA HIS A 231 5.26 21.05 -6.09
C HIS A 231 5.48 22.57 -6.25
N ARG A 232 6.73 23.06 -6.15
CA ARG A 232 7.06 24.48 -6.39
C ARG A 232 6.75 24.90 -7.83
N ILE A 233 7.10 24.08 -8.82
CA ILE A 233 6.80 24.34 -10.23
C ILE A 233 5.28 24.42 -10.44
N TYR A 234 4.51 23.47 -9.89
CA TYR A 234 3.05 23.47 -9.98
C TYR A 234 2.43 24.74 -9.36
N GLY A 235 2.98 25.18 -8.22
CA GLY A 235 2.56 26.40 -7.54
C GLY A 235 2.78 27.66 -8.38
N LYS A 236 4.00 27.84 -8.91
CA LYS A 236 4.43 29.06 -9.62
C LYS A 236 3.96 29.15 -11.07
N PHE A 237 3.83 28.02 -11.78
CA PHE A 237 3.50 27.99 -13.21
C PHE A 237 2.06 27.55 -13.46
N LEU A 238 1.13 28.51 -13.43
CA LEU A 238 -0.30 28.28 -13.69
C LEU A 238 -0.57 27.57 -15.03
N GLY A 239 0.20 27.90 -16.08
CA GLY A 239 0.05 27.32 -17.42
C GLY A 239 0.47 25.85 -17.54
N LEU A 240 1.30 25.34 -16.60
CA LEU A 240 1.75 23.95 -16.60
C LEU A 240 0.85 23.03 -15.76
N ARG A 241 -0.04 23.57 -14.93
CA ARG A 241 -0.86 22.79 -13.99
C ARG A 241 -1.69 21.70 -14.66
N ALA A 242 -2.36 22.03 -15.77
CA ALA A 242 -3.18 21.07 -16.51
C ALA A 242 -2.32 19.96 -17.13
N PHE A 243 -1.13 20.31 -17.64
CA PHE A 243 -0.19 19.35 -18.21
C PHE A 243 0.36 18.41 -17.13
N ILE A 244 0.81 18.94 -15.99
CA ILE A 244 1.32 18.15 -14.86
C ILE A 244 0.28 17.13 -14.39
N ARG A 245 -0.97 17.56 -14.12
CA ARG A 245 -2.05 16.64 -13.71
C ARG A 245 -2.32 15.57 -14.76
N LYS A 246 -2.28 15.92 -16.05
CA LYS A 246 -2.47 14.96 -17.14
C LYS A 246 -1.34 13.93 -17.20
N GLN A 247 -0.09 14.34 -17.02
CA GLN A 247 1.04 13.42 -17.05
C GLN A 247 1.08 12.51 -15.82
N ILE A 248 0.80 13.03 -14.62
CA ILE A 248 0.67 12.19 -13.42
C ILE A 248 -0.44 11.16 -13.60
N ASN A 249 -1.58 11.55 -14.19
CA ASN A 249 -2.66 10.63 -14.51
C ASN A 249 -2.20 9.52 -15.48
N ASN A 250 -1.47 9.88 -16.55
CA ASN A 250 -0.92 8.88 -17.48
C ASN A 250 0.04 7.90 -16.78
N ILE A 251 0.89 8.40 -15.87
CA ILE A 251 1.81 7.57 -15.09
C ILE A 251 1.02 6.58 -14.23
N PHE A 252 -0.01 7.04 -13.50
CA PHE A 252 -0.84 6.15 -12.70
C PHE A 252 -1.62 5.14 -13.53
N LEU A 253 -2.16 5.53 -14.69
CA LEU A 253 -2.85 4.58 -15.57
C LEU A 253 -1.90 3.50 -16.10
N LYS A 254 -0.68 3.88 -16.50
CA LYS A 254 0.36 2.93 -16.90
C LYS A 254 0.75 2.00 -15.75
N PHE A 255 0.92 2.55 -14.55
CA PHE A 255 1.22 1.78 -13.35
C PHE A 255 0.11 0.77 -13.02
N ILE A 256 -1.16 1.18 -13.03
CA ILE A 256 -2.29 0.32 -12.67
C ILE A 256 -2.53 -0.79 -13.70
N TYR A 257 -2.43 -0.48 -15.00
CA TYR A 257 -2.91 -1.36 -16.06
C TYR A 257 -1.83 -2.03 -16.91
N GLU A 258 -0.59 -1.54 -16.91
CA GLU A 258 0.47 -2.02 -17.80
C GLU A 258 1.66 -2.63 -17.05
N THR A 259 2.33 -1.86 -16.20
CA THR A 259 3.64 -2.27 -15.66
C THR A 259 3.59 -2.80 -14.23
N GLU A 260 2.61 -2.38 -13.42
CA GLU A 260 2.56 -2.61 -11.97
C GLU A 260 3.83 -2.19 -11.21
N HIS A 261 4.71 -1.42 -11.85
CA HIS A 261 5.99 -0.98 -11.31
C HIS A 261 6.18 0.52 -11.60
N PHE A 262 6.38 1.28 -10.53
CA PHE A 262 6.79 2.67 -10.50
C PHE A 262 7.17 3.06 -9.06
N ASN A 263 8.38 3.57 -8.83
CA ASN A 263 8.87 3.79 -7.46
C ASN A 263 8.27 5.03 -6.78
N GLY A 264 7.96 6.08 -7.54
CA GLY A 264 7.55 7.39 -7.00
C GLY A 264 6.05 7.59 -6.79
N VAL A 265 5.25 6.53 -6.61
CA VAL A 265 3.78 6.67 -6.46
C VAL A 265 3.43 7.47 -5.20
N ALA A 266 4.09 7.18 -4.07
CA ALA A 266 3.84 7.84 -2.79
C ALA A 266 4.08 9.35 -2.88
N GLU A 267 5.22 9.76 -3.43
CA GLU A 267 5.61 11.16 -3.54
C GLU A 267 4.70 11.93 -4.49
N LEU A 268 4.27 11.32 -5.61
CA LEU A 268 3.27 11.93 -6.50
C LEU A 268 1.92 12.11 -5.81
N LEU A 269 1.49 11.15 -4.99
CA LEU A 269 0.27 11.26 -4.20
C LEU A 269 0.36 12.36 -3.13
N GLU A 270 1.50 12.55 -2.46
CA GLU A 270 1.67 13.67 -1.52
C GLU A 270 1.47 15.03 -2.19
N ILE A 271 2.05 15.21 -3.39
CA ILE A 271 1.86 16.44 -4.17
C ILE A 271 0.39 16.59 -4.54
N LEU A 272 -0.25 15.51 -5.01
CA LEU A 272 -1.65 15.53 -5.36
C LEU A 272 -2.55 15.86 -4.17
N GLY A 273 -2.26 15.34 -2.97
CA GLY A 273 -3.00 15.67 -1.75
C GLY A 273 -3.00 17.18 -1.47
N SER A 274 -1.83 17.83 -1.60
CA SER A 274 -1.72 19.29 -1.49
C SER A 274 -2.50 20.02 -2.60
N ILE A 275 -2.44 19.52 -3.84
CA ILE A 275 -3.18 20.07 -4.98
C ILE A 275 -4.70 19.97 -4.79
N ILE A 276 -5.18 18.82 -4.30
CA ILE A 276 -6.61 18.53 -4.07
C ILE A 276 -7.16 19.47 -3.00
N ASN A 277 -6.41 19.68 -1.91
CA ASN A 277 -6.81 20.63 -0.88
C ASN A 277 -6.96 22.06 -1.44
N GLY A 278 -6.17 22.43 -2.45
CA GLY A 278 -6.25 23.71 -3.15
C GLY A 278 -7.34 23.82 -4.23
N PHE A 279 -8.18 22.80 -4.45
CA PHE A 279 -9.23 22.87 -5.46
C PHE A 279 -10.31 23.91 -5.12
N ALA A 280 -10.72 24.65 -6.15
CA ALA A 280 -11.84 25.58 -6.05
C ALA A 280 -13.17 24.83 -6.08
N LEU A 281 -14.13 25.30 -5.28
CA LEU A 281 -15.51 24.82 -5.31
C LEU A 281 -16.35 25.67 -6.27
N PRO A 282 -17.28 25.07 -7.03
CA PRO A 282 -17.60 23.63 -7.09
C PRO A 282 -16.50 22.82 -7.81
N LEU A 283 -16.32 21.55 -7.39
CA LEU A 283 -15.35 20.65 -8.01
C LEU A 283 -15.66 20.43 -9.50
N LYS A 284 -14.63 20.56 -10.34
CA LYS A 284 -14.72 20.29 -11.76
C LYS A 284 -14.97 18.81 -12.05
N ALA A 285 -15.70 18.52 -13.13
CA ALA A 285 -15.97 17.15 -13.56
C ALA A 285 -14.69 16.33 -13.83
N GLU A 286 -13.63 16.96 -14.35
CA GLU A 286 -12.33 16.31 -14.54
C GLU A 286 -11.73 15.77 -13.23
N HIS A 287 -11.92 16.47 -12.10
CA HIS A 287 -11.38 16.06 -10.81
C HIS A 287 -12.21 14.91 -10.20
N LYS A 288 -13.53 14.94 -10.39
CA LYS A 288 -14.43 13.83 -10.01
C LYS A 288 -14.10 12.55 -10.80
N GLN A 289 -13.82 12.69 -12.09
CA GLN A 289 -13.38 11.57 -12.93
C GLN A 289 -12.01 11.05 -12.50
N PHE A 290 -11.06 11.94 -12.17
CA PHE A 290 -9.75 11.56 -11.66
C PHE A 290 -9.85 10.70 -10.38
N LEU A 291 -10.66 11.11 -9.41
CA LEU A 291 -10.94 10.31 -8.21
C LEU A 291 -11.45 8.90 -8.58
N MET A 292 -12.53 8.83 -9.35
CA MET A 292 -13.21 7.54 -9.62
C MET A 292 -12.48 6.62 -10.61
N LYS A 293 -11.67 7.17 -11.52
CA LYS A 293 -11.01 6.41 -12.59
C LYS A 293 -9.54 6.14 -12.33
N VAL A 294 -8.92 6.83 -11.37
CA VAL A 294 -7.48 6.73 -11.12
C VAL A 294 -7.22 6.40 -9.66
N LEU A 295 -7.66 7.25 -8.72
CA LEU A 295 -7.38 7.04 -7.28
C LEU A 295 -8.06 5.78 -6.74
N ILE A 296 -9.35 5.56 -7.04
CA ILE A 296 -10.04 4.36 -6.55
C ILE A 296 -9.43 3.07 -7.12
N PRO A 297 -9.17 2.93 -8.44
CA PRO A 297 -8.46 1.75 -8.95
C PRO A 297 -7.04 1.58 -8.42
N LEU A 298 -6.36 2.64 -7.97
CA LEU A 298 -4.99 2.54 -7.44
C LEU A 298 -4.88 1.60 -6.22
N HIS A 299 -5.99 1.40 -5.48
CA HIS A 299 -6.08 0.44 -4.37
C HIS A 299 -5.90 -1.04 -4.80
N THR A 300 -5.99 -1.35 -6.10
CA THR A 300 -5.78 -2.73 -6.57
C THR A 300 -4.31 -3.11 -6.69
N ALA A 301 -3.40 -2.13 -6.75
CA ALA A 301 -1.96 -2.35 -6.93
C ALA A 301 -1.37 -3.26 -5.86
N LYS A 302 -0.47 -4.18 -6.22
CA LYS A 302 0.15 -5.14 -5.29
C LYS A 302 0.86 -4.44 -4.12
N ALA A 303 1.74 -3.49 -4.41
CA ALA A 303 2.53 -2.72 -3.46
C ALA A 303 1.76 -1.54 -2.82
N LEU A 304 0.47 -1.72 -2.51
CA LEU A 304 -0.38 -0.66 -1.92
C LEU A 304 0.17 -0.15 -0.58
N SER A 305 0.79 -1.03 0.20
CA SER A 305 1.40 -0.74 1.50
C SER A 305 2.36 0.44 1.50
N LEU A 306 3.11 0.66 0.41
CA LEU A 306 4.10 1.72 0.29
C LEU A 306 3.50 3.13 0.22
N PHE A 307 2.27 3.26 -0.29
CA PHE A 307 1.68 4.56 -0.61
C PHE A 307 0.23 4.74 -0.14
N HIS A 308 -0.32 3.77 0.60
CA HIS A 308 -1.71 3.79 1.05
C HIS A 308 -2.06 5.00 1.91
N ALA A 309 -1.19 5.38 2.86
CA ALA A 309 -1.47 6.52 3.73
C ALA A 309 -1.67 7.81 2.91
N GLN A 310 -0.83 8.01 1.89
CA GLN A 310 -0.90 9.13 0.97
C GLN A 310 -2.15 9.06 0.07
N LEU A 311 -2.55 7.84 -0.35
CA LEU A 311 -3.74 7.60 -1.15
C LEU A 311 -5.03 7.86 -0.35
N ALA A 312 -5.14 7.29 0.85
CA ALA A 312 -6.23 7.49 1.79
C ALA A 312 -6.41 8.99 2.10
N TYR A 313 -5.31 9.69 2.39
CA TYR A 313 -5.32 11.14 2.54
C TYR A 313 -5.93 11.84 1.32
N CYS A 314 -5.51 11.49 0.10
CA CYS A 314 -6.09 12.09 -1.11
C CYS A 314 -7.61 11.83 -1.23
N VAL A 315 -8.07 10.62 -0.89
CA VAL A 315 -9.49 10.24 -0.94
C VAL A 315 -10.28 11.04 0.09
N VAL A 316 -9.85 11.08 1.35
CA VAL A 316 -10.51 11.85 2.42
C VAL A 316 -10.58 13.34 2.05
N GLN A 317 -9.51 13.91 1.52
CA GLN A 317 -9.50 15.32 1.07
C GLN A 317 -10.51 15.60 -0.05
N PHE A 318 -10.81 14.64 -0.92
CA PHE A 318 -11.89 14.80 -1.90
C PHE A 318 -13.27 14.82 -1.26
N LEU A 319 -13.49 13.98 -0.23
CA LEU A 319 -14.76 13.86 0.47
C LEU A 319 -15.06 15.10 1.34
N GLU A 320 -14.04 15.68 1.98
CA GLU A 320 -14.18 16.95 2.71
C GLU A 320 -14.62 18.10 1.79
N LYS A 321 -14.18 18.09 0.52
CA LYS A 321 -14.55 19.14 -0.46
C LYS A 321 -15.95 18.94 -1.04
N ASP A 322 -16.38 17.70 -1.24
CA ASP A 322 -17.70 17.37 -1.79
C ASP A 322 -18.23 16.03 -1.23
N PRO A 323 -19.05 16.07 -0.15
CA PRO A 323 -19.61 14.89 0.50
C PRO A 323 -20.51 14.03 -0.41
N THR A 324 -20.97 14.57 -1.55
CA THR A 324 -21.79 13.79 -2.50
C THR A 324 -20.99 12.66 -3.17
N LEU A 325 -19.66 12.72 -3.11
CA LEU A 325 -18.76 11.70 -3.66
C LEU A 325 -18.57 10.50 -2.72
N THR A 326 -19.03 10.55 -1.47
CA THR A 326 -18.78 9.47 -0.50
C THR A 326 -19.43 8.15 -0.91
N GLU A 327 -20.67 8.18 -1.39
CA GLU A 327 -21.36 6.97 -1.85
C GLU A 327 -20.60 6.24 -2.99
N PRO A 328 -20.27 6.89 -4.11
CA PRO A 328 -19.54 6.20 -5.18
C PRO A 328 -18.13 5.76 -4.76
N VAL A 329 -17.44 6.49 -3.88
CA VAL A 329 -16.12 6.10 -3.34
C VAL A 329 -16.22 4.82 -2.52
N ILE A 330 -17.10 4.77 -1.51
CA ILE A 330 -17.26 3.58 -0.67
C ILE A 330 -17.71 2.37 -1.50
N ARG A 331 -18.64 2.55 -2.45
CA ARG A 331 -19.02 1.47 -3.37
C ARG A 331 -17.83 1.01 -4.24
N GLY A 332 -16.94 1.92 -4.61
CA GLY A 332 -15.71 1.63 -5.32
C GLY A 332 -14.73 0.79 -4.49
N LEU A 333 -14.48 1.19 -3.24
CA LEU A 333 -13.64 0.45 -2.30
C LEU A 333 -14.21 -0.95 -2.01
N LEU A 334 -15.52 -1.05 -1.73
CA LEU A 334 -16.19 -2.34 -1.53
C LEU A 334 -16.13 -3.24 -2.76
N LYS A 335 -16.12 -2.67 -3.98
CA LYS A 335 -15.96 -3.44 -5.22
C LYS A 335 -14.56 -4.02 -5.34
N PHE A 336 -13.53 -3.29 -4.92
CA PHE A 336 -12.13 -3.69 -4.98
C PHE A 336 -11.63 -4.34 -3.69
N TRP A 337 -12.55 -4.75 -2.81
CA TRP A 337 -12.21 -5.34 -1.51
C TRP A 337 -11.24 -6.53 -1.66
N PRO A 338 -10.08 -6.51 -0.99
CA PRO A 338 -9.09 -7.57 -1.09
C PRO A 338 -9.62 -8.86 -0.47
N LYS A 339 -9.47 -9.99 -1.18
CA LYS A 339 -9.91 -11.32 -0.73
C LYS A 339 -8.77 -12.29 -0.45
N THR A 340 -7.57 -11.97 -0.91
CA THR A 340 -6.41 -12.87 -0.89
C THR A 340 -5.26 -12.35 -0.04
N CYS A 341 -5.32 -11.10 0.43
CA CYS A 341 -4.26 -10.46 1.20
C CYS A 341 -4.86 -9.78 2.44
N SER A 342 -4.60 -10.35 3.62
CA SER A 342 -5.12 -9.86 4.90
C SER A 342 -4.58 -8.48 5.26
N GLN A 343 -3.31 -8.19 4.96
CA GLN A 343 -2.70 -6.89 5.23
C GLN A 343 -3.43 -5.77 4.50
N LYS A 344 -3.74 -5.95 3.21
CA LYS A 344 -4.57 -5.00 2.46
C LYS A 344 -5.98 -4.87 3.04
N GLU A 345 -6.57 -5.94 3.53
CA GLU A 345 -7.89 -5.87 4.17
C GLU A 345 -7.85 -5.01 5.43
N VAL A 346 -6.81 -5.12 6.25
CA VAL A 346 -6.56 -4.24 7.41
C VAL A 346 -6.40 -2.77 6.98
N MET A 347 -5.69 -2.52 5.88
CA MET A 347 -5.51 -1.16 5.34
C MET A 347 -6.82 -0.55 4.86
N PHE A 348 -7.63 -1.30 4.10
CA PHE A 348 -8.97 -0.88 3.67
C PHE A 348 -9.90 -0.59 4.85
N LEU A 349 -9.85 -1.40 5.91
CA LEU A 349 -10.61 -1.12 7.13
C LEU A 349 -10.14 0.18 7.78
N GLY A 350 -8.84 0.46 7.77
CA GLY A 350 -8.29 1.72 8.25
C GLY A 350 -8.76 2.93 7.45
N GLU A 351 -8.69 2.86 6.11
CA GLU A 351 -9.17 3.94 5.24
C GLU A 351 -10.68 4.16 5.40
N ILE A 352 -11.47 3.10 5.54
CA ILE A 352 -12.91 3.23 5.78
C ILE A 352 -13.20 3.95 7.10
N GLU A 353 -12.46 3.65 8.17
CA GLU A 353 -12.61 4.39 9.43
C GLU A 353 -12.34 5.89 9.24
N GLU A 354 -11.23 6.25 8.58
CA GLU A 354 -10.90 7.65 8.30
C GLU A 354 -11.98 8.34 7.43
N ILE A 355 -12.56 7.63 6.46
CA ILE A 355 -13.68 8.14 5.66
C ILE A 355 -14.94 8.32 6.50
N LEU A 356 -15.22 7.39 7.42
CA LEU A 356 -16.38 7.47 8.31
C LEU A 356 -16.25 8.61 9.32
N ASP A 357 -15.04 9.03 9.71
CA ASP A 357 -14.84 10.19 10.59
C ASP A 357 -15.28 11.52 9.99
N VAL A 358 -15.28 11.62 8.65
CA VAL A 358 -15.68 12.85 7.93
C VAL A 358 -17.05 12.73 7.23
N ILE A 359 -17.74 11.59 7.34
CA ILE A 359 -18.99 11.35 6.61
C ILE A 359 -20.16 12.14 7.20
N GLU A 360 -21.01 12.72 6.35
CA GLU A 360 -22.29 13.26 6.83
C GLU A 360 -23.31 12.13 7.09
N PRO A 361 -24.15 12.23 8.14
CA PRO A 361 -25.19 11.22 8.44
C PRO A 361 -26.15 10.95 7.26
N SER A 362 -26.38 11.98 6.43
CA SER A 362 -27.21 11.87 5.22
C SER A 362 -26.62 10.93 4.15
N GLN A 363 -25.30 10.92 4.01
CA GLN A 363 -24.58 10.05 3.07
C GLN A 363 -24.40 8.65 3.67
N PHE A 364 -24.14 8.56 4.98
CA PHE A 364 -24.01 7.28 5.69
C PHE A 364 -25.22 6.37 5.47
N LYS A 365 -26.44 6.92 5.53
CA LYS A 365 -27.68 6.18 5.31
C LYS A 365 -27.75 5.43 3.97
N LYS A 366 -27.04 5.91 2.94
CA LYS A 366 -27.00 5.30 1.59
C LYS A 366 -26.03 4.12 1.49
N ILE A 367 -25.00 4.10 2.35
CA ILE A 367 -23.91 3.12 2.32
C ILE A 367 -23.94 2.12 3.48
N GLN A 368 -24.68 2.40 4.56
CA GLN A 368 -24.68 1.59 5.78
C GLN A 368 -24.95 0.09 5.53
N GLU A 369 -25.93 -0.26 4.71
CA GLU A 369 -26.28 -1.66 4.49
C GLU A 369 -25.16 -2.45 3.76
N PRO A 370 -24.64 -2.01 2.59
CA PRO A 370 -23.54 -2.70 1.95
C PRO A 370 -22.24 -2.66 2.76
N LEU A 371 -21.98 -1.56 3.49
CA LEU A 371 -20.78 -1.42 4.31
C LEU A 371 -20.78 -2.40 5.48
N PHE A 372 -21.85 -2.42 6.29
CA PHE A 372 -21.93 -3.31 7.45
C PHE A 372 -22.06 -4.78 7.06
N LYS A 373 -22.60 -5.10 5.86
CA LYS A 373 -22.51 -6.45 5.30
C LYS A 373 -21.07 -6.90 5.05
N GLN A 374 -20.17 -5.96 4.72
CA GLN A 374 -18.76 -6.26 4.55
C GLN A 374 -18.04 -6.33 5.90
N ILE A 375 -18.29 -5.37 6.80
CA ILE A 375 -17.74 -5.40 8.18
C ILE A 375 -18.13 -6.69 8.90
N ALA A 376 -19.38 -7.16 8.76
CA ALA A 376 -19.84 -8.43 9.32
C ALA A 376 -18.99 -9.62 8.87
N LYS A 377 -18.53 -9.62 7.61
CA LYS A 377 -17.62 -10.67 7.09
C LYS A 377 -16.20 -10.51 7.64
N CYS A 378 -15.71 -9.28 7.75
CA CYS A 378 -14.38 -9.01 8.29
C CYS A 378 -14.29 -9.41 9.77
N VAL A 379 -15.33 -9.16 10.55
CA VAL A 379 -15.43 -9.64 11.94
C VAL A 379 -15.47 -11.17 11.98
N SER A 380 -16.16 -11.83 11.04
CA SER A 380 -16.17 -13.29 10.87
C SER A 380 -14.90 -13.89 10.28
N ASN A 381 -13.89 -13.08 9.96
CA ASN A 381 -12.67 -13.58 9.35
C ASN A 381 -11.82 -14.34 10.39
N PRO A 382 -11.36 -15.58 10.12
CA PRO A 382 -10.50 -16.32 11.05
C PRO A 382 -9.14 -15.64 11.30
N HIS A 383 -8.73 -14.71 10.43
CA HIS A 383 -7.50 -13.95 10.57
C HIS A 383 -7.65 -12.87 11.65
N PHE A 384 -6.97 -13.06 12.79
CA PHE A 384 -7.18 -12.22 13.98
C PHE A 384 -6.96 -10.72 13.73
N GLN A 385 -5.95 -10.32 12.93
CA GLN A 385 -5.68 -8.89 12.68
C GLN A 385 -6.83 -8.20 11.92
N VAL A 386 -7.53 -8.94 11.05
CA VAL A 386 -8.66 -8.39 10.29
C VAL A 386 -9.86 -8.25 11.21
N ALA A 387 -10.16 -9.29 11.99
CA ALA A 387 -11.27 -9.27 12.95
C ALA A 387 -11.07 -8.19 14.02
N GLU A 388 -9.87 -8.09 14.59
CA GLU A 388 -9.51 -7.07 15.57
C GLU A 388 -9.69 -5.65 15.00
N ARG A 389 -9.12 -5.40 13.82
CA ARG A 389 -9.20 -4.08 13.17
C ARG A 389 -10.64 -3.66 12.89
N ALA A 390 -11.50 -4.61 12.49
CA ALA A 390 -12.92 -4.36 12.25
C ALA A 390 -13.69 -4.10 13.56
N LEU A 391 -13.38 -4.82 14.64
CA LEU A 391 -14.01 -4.62 15.96
C LEU A 391 -13.63 -3.28 16.60
N TYR A 392 -12.48 -2.71 16.26
CA TYR A 392 -12.09 -1.38 16.76
C TYR A 392 -12.96 -0.24 16.23
N PHE A 393 -13.81 -0.46 15.23
CA PHE A 393 -14.78 0.55 14.79
C PHE A 393 -15.73 0.96 15.93
N TRP A 394 -15.98 0.07 16.90
CA TRP A 394 -16.81 0.35 18.08
C TRP A 394 -16.12 1.20 19.15
N ASN A 395 -14.79 1.42 19.04
CA ASN A 395 -14.06 2.31 19.94
C ASN A 395 -14.15 3.78 19.47
N ASN A 396 -14.55 4.01 18.23
CA ASN A 396 -14.68 5.35 17.66
C ASN A 396 -16.06 5.93 18.01
N GLU A 397 -16.07 7.00 18.81
CA GLU A 397 -17.31 7.64 19.29
C GLU A 397 -18.20 8.14 18.15
N TYR A 398 -17.62 8.65 17.06
CA TYR A 398 -18.40 9.16 15.95
C TYR A 398 -19.09 8.03 15.18
N ILE A 399 -18.34 6.96 14.86
CA ILE A 399 -18.92 5.77 14.24
C ILE A 399 -20.02 5.16 15.13
N LEU A 400 -19.78 5.11 16.45
CA LEU A 400 -20.75 4.58 17.40
C LEU A 400 -22.06 5.38 17.38
N SER A 401 -21.97 6.72 17.32
CA SER A 401 -23.15 7.59 17.21
C SER A 401 -23.94 7.36 15.91
N LEU A 402 -23.25 7.14 14.78
CA LEU A 402 -23.89 6.82 13.50
C LEU A 402 -24.58 5.45 13.53
N ILE A 403 -24.01 4.48 14.25
CA ILE A 403 -24.61 3.16 14.47
C ILE A 403 -25.88 3.30 15.32
N GLU A 404 -25.84 4.05 16.42
CA GLU A 404 -26.97 4.26 17.32
C GLU A 404 -28.18 4.85 16.59
N GLU A 405 -27.97 5.90 15.78
CA GLU A 405 -29.03 6.53 14.98
C GLU A 405 -29.68 5.60 13.94
N ASN A 406 -29.00 4.52 13.54
CA ASN A 406 -29.45 3.61 12.49
C ASN A 406 -29.48 2.14 12.92
N ILE A 407 -29.62 1.91 14.23
CA ILE A 407 -29.50 0.59 14.86
C ILE A 407 -30.47 -0.45 14.27
N ASP A 408 -31.68 -0.01 13.90
CA ASP A 408 -32.74 -0.87 13.34
C ASP A 408 -32.32 -1.62 12.07
N LYS A 409 -31.38 -1.04 11.30
CA LYS A 409 -30.85 -1.65 10.07
C LYS A 409 -29.52 -2.34 10.28
N ILE A 410 -28.66 -1.77 11.12
CA ILE A 410 -27.28 -2.24 11.31
C ILE A 410 -27.25 -3.49 12.19
N LEU A 411 -28.00 -3.49 13.30
CA LEU A 411 -27.99 -4.59 14.27
C LEU A 411 -28.38 -5.94 13.63
N PRO A 412 -29.47 -6.06 12.83
CA PRO A 412 -29.81 -7.32 12.18
C PRO A 412 -28.72 -7.86 11.24
N ILE A 413 -27.91 -6.99 10.63
CA ILE A 413 -26.83 -7.39 9.71
C ILE A 413 -25.63 -7.92 10.49
N MET A 414 -25.27 -7.24 11.59
CA MET A 414 -24.08 -7.58 12.38
C MET A 414 -24.31 -8.73 13.35
N PHE A 415 -25.54 -8.89 13.86
CA PHE A 415 -25.87 -9.80 14.95
C PHE A 415 -25.47 -11.25 14.66
N SER A 416 -25.85 -11.78 13.49
CA SER A 416 -25.58 -13.19 13.15
C SER A 416 -24.08 -13.50 13.11
N SER A 417 -23.27 -12.57 12.60
CA SER A 417 -21.82 -12.72 12.55
C SER A 417 -21.23 -12.70 13.95
N LEU A 418 -21.51 -11.66 14.74
CA LEU A 418 -20.97 -11.50 16.09
C LEU A 418 -21.36 -12.67 17.02
N TYR A 419 -22.63 -13.09 16.99
CA TYR A 419 -23.14 -14.16 17.85
C TYR A 419 -22.59 -15.55 17.49
N LYS A 420 -22.23 -15.77 16.22
CA LYS A 420 -21.58 -17.02 15.79
C LYS A 420 -20.12 -17.08 16.27
N ILE A 421 -19.36 -16.02 16.02
CA ILE A 421 -17.92 -15.98 16.25
C ILE A 421 -17.59 -15.99 17.75
N SER A 422 -18.46 -15.41 18.59
CA SER A 422 -18.27 -15.42 20.06
C SER A 422 -18.13 -16.83 20.66
N LYS A 423 -18.59 -17.87 19.95
CA LYS A 423 -18.50 -19.28 20.37
C LYS A 423 -17.46 -20.10 19.63
N GLU A 424 -17.06 -19.67 18.44
CA GLU A 424 -16.28 -20.48 17.50
C GLU A 424 -14.86 -19.95 17.26
N HIS A 425 -14.54 -18.74 17.72
CA HIS A 425 -13.23 -18.14 17.42
C HIS A 425 -12.11 -18.71 18.29
N TRP A 426 -10.99 -19.07 17.65
CA TRP A 426 -9.83 -19.67 18.31
C TRP A 426 -9.08 -18.70 19.24
N ASN A 427 -9.09 -17.41 18.93
CA ASN A 427 -8.40 -16.37 19.70
C ASN A 427 -9.34 -15.75 20.75
N GLN A 428 -9.01 -15.95 22.03
CA GLN A 428 -9.76 -15.45 23.19
C GLN A 428 -9.86 -13.91 23.25
N THR A 429 -8.85 -13.18 22.77
CA THR A 429 -8.89 -11.70 22.75
C THR A 429 -10.00 -11.19 21.83
N ILE A 430 -10.14 -11.81 20.65
CA ILE A 430 -11.20 -11.47 19.69
C ILE A 430 -12.57 -11.81 20.30
N VAL A 431 -12.69 -12.96 20.97
CA VAL A 431 -13.92 -13.35 21.68
C VAL A 431 -14.31 -12.28 22.71
N ALA A 432 -13.36 -11.80 23.53
CA ALA A 432 -13.60 -10.74 24.50
C ALA A 432 -14.05 -9.41 23.84
N LEU A 433 -13.39 -9.01 22.74
CA LEU A 433 -13.80 -7.83 21.98
C LEU A 433 -15.23 -7.97 21.41
N ILE A 434 -15.58 -9.15 20.91
CA ILE A 434 -16.94 -9.42 20.41
C ILE A 434 -17.96 -9.33 21.54
N TYR A 435 -17.67 -9.85 22.73
CA TYR A 435 -18.58 -9.71 23.88
C TYR A 435 -18.80 -8.25 24.27
N ASN A 436 -17.74 -7.44 24.27
CA ASN A 436 -17.86 -6.00 24.50
C ASN A 436 -18.77 -5.35 23.45
N VAL A 437 -18.57 -5.65 22.17
CA VAL A 437 -19.40 -5.13 21.07
C VAL A 437 -20.85 -5.59 21.20
N LEU A 438 -21.11 -6.86 21.50
CA LEU A 438 -22.46 -7.39 21.72
C LEU A 438 -23.16 -6.69 22.88
N LYS A 439 -22.44 -6.44 23.98
CA LYS A 439 -22.95 -5.69 25.13
C LYS A 439 -23.34 -4.26 24.74
N THR A 440 -22.47 -3.54 24.03
CA THR A 440 -22.77 -2.19 23.54
C THR A 440 -24.00 -2.17 22.62
N LEU A 441 -24.14 -3.15 21.72
CA LEU A 441 -25.32 -3.25 20.84
C LEU A 441 -26.61 -3.57 21.60
N MET A 442 -26.53 -4.36 22.68
CA MET A 442 -27.65 -4.65 23.57
C MET A 442 -28.08 -3.41 24.36
N GLU A 443 -27.13 -2.59 24.83
CA GLU A 443 -27.40 -1.33 25.52
C GLU A 443 -28.10 -0.30 24.60
N MET A 444 -27.80 -0.31 23.30
CA MET A 444 -28.45 0.57 22.31
C MET A 444 -29.92 0.22 22.03
N ASN A 445 -30.23 -1.07 21.81
CA ASN A 445 -31.60 -1.51 21.53
C ASN A 445 -31.86 -2.94 22.02
N CYS A 446 -32.10 -3.06 23.33
CA CYS A 446 -32.37 -4.32 24.00
C CYS A 446 -33.55 -5.12 23.40
N PRO A 447 -34.74 -4.52 23.14
CA PRO A 447 -35.86 -5.27 22.54
C PRO A 447 -35.54 -5.91 21.18
N LEU A 448 -34.85 -5.18 20.31
CA LEU A 448 -34.46 -5.69 18.99
C LEU A 448 -33.39 -6.78 19.13
N PHE A 449 -32.47 -6.64 20.08
CA PHE A 449 -31.45 -7.64 20.37
C PHE A 449 -32.05 -8.98 20.82
N ASP A 450 -33.04 -8.94 21.70
CA ASP A 450 -33.76 -10.14 22.17
C ASP A 450 -34.54 -10.83 21.04
N GLU A 451 -35.23 -10.04 20.19
CA GLU A 451 -35.93 -10.57 19.03
C GLU A 451 -34.98 -11.28 18.05
N LEU A 452 -33.83 -10.66 17.76
CA LEU A 452 -32.81 -11.25 16.89
C LEU A 452 -32.19 -12.52 17.49
N THR A 453 -32.00 -12.55 18.81
CA THR A 453 -31.53 -13.75 19.53
C THR A 453 -32.51 -14.91 19.38
N ALA A 454 -33.80 -14.66 19.61
CA ALA A 454 -34.85 -15.67 19.45
C ALA A 454 -34.96 -16.15 17.99
N SER A 455 -34.93 -15.22 17.04
CA SER A 455 -34.97 -15.51 15.61
C SER A 455 -33.77 -16.34 15.15
N TYR A 456 -32.56 -16.01 15.63
CA TYR A 456 -31.33 -16.76 15.33
C TYR A 456 -31.38 -18.18 15.87
N LYS A 457 -31.83 -18.39 17.11
CA LYS A 457 -32.02 -19.73 17.69
C LYS A 457 -33.02 -20.56 16.87
N ALA A 458 -34.16 -19.95 16.50
CA ALA A 458 -35.18 -20.60 15.67
C ALA A 458 -34.69 -20.91 14.25
N GLN A 459 -33.83 -20.06 13.66
CA GLN A 459 -33.21 -20.31 12.36
C GLN A 459 -32.20 -21.46 12.43
N LYS A 460 -31.34 -21.48 13.46
CA LYS A 460 -30.36 -22.56 13.67
C LYS A 460 -31.03 -23.93 13.87
N GLN A 461 -32.13 -23.98 14.64
CA GLN A 461 -32.92 -25.20 14.79
C GLN A 461 -33.52 -25.67 13.46
N ARG A 462 -34.07 -24.74 12.65
CA ARG A 462 -34.60 -25.06 11.32
C ARG A 462 -33.53 -25.56 10.36
N GLU A 463 -32.33 -25.00 10.41
CA GLU A 463 -31.19 -25.46 9.61
C GLU A 463 -30.73 -26.86 10.03
N MET A 464 -30.67 -27.14 11.33
CA MET A 464 -30.36 -28.47 11.85
C MET A 464 -31.40 -29.52 11.44
N MET A 465 -32.70 -29.19 11.48
CA MET A 465 -33.76 -30.09 11.00
C MET A 465 -33.64 -30.38 9.50
N LYS A 466 -33.34 -29.35 8.68
CA LYS A 466 -33.11 -29.54 7.24
C LYS A 466 -31.87 -30.39 6.95
N GLU A 467 -30.80 -30.24 7.73
CA GLU A 467 -29.60 -31.08 7.64
C GLU A 467 -29.97 -32.54 7.89
N GLN A 468 -30.71 -32.82 8.97
CA GLN A 468 -31.18 -34.15 9.31
C GLN A 468 -32.09 -34.75 8.23
N GLU A 469 -33.01 -33.96 7.66
CA GLU A 469 -33.85 -34.39 6.54
C GLU A 469 -33.01 -34.74 5.31
N ARG A 470 -31.97 -33.97 5.00
CA ARG A 470 -31.05 -34.28 3.90
C ARG A 470 -30.28 -35.55 4.16
N ASP A 471 -29.75 -35.75 5.37
CA ASP A 471 -29.00 -36.95 5.73
C ASP A 471 -29.88 -38.20 5.69
N GLU A 472 -31.14 -38.09 6.11
CA GLU A 472 -32.10 -39.18 5.99
C GLU A 472 -32.44 -39.50 4.53
N LEU A 473 -32.56 -38.47 3.67
CA LEU A 473 -32.78 -38.65 2.24
C LEU A 473 -31.57 -39.35 1.57
N TRP A 474 -30.36 -38.93 1.91
CA TRP A 474 -29.12 -39.56 1.43
C TRP A 474 -29.00 -41.01 1.89
N ARG A 475 -29.32 -41.29 3.15
CA ARG A 475 -29.34 -42.66 3.68
C ARG A 475 -30.34 -43.54 2.96
N LYS A 476 -31.55 -43.04 2.70
CA LYS A 476 -32.57 -43.76 1.91
C LYS A 476 -32.11 -44.04 0.49
N LEU A 477 -31.37 -43.11 -0.14
CA LEU A 477 -30.76 -43.32 -1.45
C LEU A 477 -29.72 -44.44 -1.43
N GLU A 478 -28.84 -44.47 -0.41
CA GLU A 478 -27.85 -45.54 -0.24
C GLU A 478 -28.52 -46.89 -0.01
N GLU A 479 -29.54 -46.97 0.84
CA GLU A 479 -30.32 -48.19 1.10
C GLU A 479 -31.02 -48.71 -0.17
N LEU A 480 -31.59 -47.82 -1.00
CA LEU A 480 -32.18 -48.18 -2.29
C LEU A 480 -31.13 -48.66 -3.30
N GLN A 481 -29.93 -48.07 -3.29
CA GLN A 481 -28.83 -48.50 -4.15
C GLN A 481 -28.29 -49.88 -3.75
N VAL A 482 -28.13 -50.14 -2.45
CA VAL A 482 -27.73 -51.46 -1.92
C VAL A 482 -28.82 -52.50 -2.20
N SER A 483 -30.09 -52.16 -2.02
CA SER A 483 -31.22 -53.05 -2.31
C SER A 483 -31.28 -53.42 -3.80
N ARG A 484 -31.08 -52.45 -4.70
CA ARG A 484 -31.01 -52.70 -6.15
C ARG A 484 -29.80 -53.55 -6.55
N ALA A 485 -28.65 -53.36 -5.91
CA ALA A 485 -27.47 -54.20 -6.14
C ALA A 485 -27.70 -55.65 -5.63
N SER A 486 -28.42 -55.80 -4.52
CA SER A 486 -28.80 -57.09 -3.93
C SER A 486 -29.83 -57.84 -4.77
N GLU A 487 -30.80 -57.14 -5.36
CA GLU A 487 -31.77 -57.71 -6.31
C GLU A 487 -31.11 -58.22 -7.60
N ILE A 488 -30.08 -57.52 -8.09
CA ILE A 488 -29.30 -57.95 -9.25
C ILE A 488 -28.46 -59.21 -8.93
N GLN A 489 -27.96 -59.35 -7.70
CA GLN A 489 -27.26 -60.56 -7.26
C GLN A 489 -28.22 -61.75 -7.01
N ASN A 490 -29.40 -61.52 -6.42
CA ASN A 490 -30.36 -62.59 -6.14
C ASN A 490 -31.04 -63.15 -7.40
N ASN A 491 -31.17 -62.37 -8.48
CA ASN A 491 -31.61 -62.87 -9.79
C ASN A 491 -30.54 -63.68 -10.55
N SER A 492 -29.32 -63.83 -10.01
CA SER A 492 -28.25 -64.63 -10.62
C SER A 492 -28.16 -66.08 -10.07
N HIS A 493 -28.99 -66.47 -9.10
CA HIS A 493 -29.10 -67.86 -8.62
C HIS A 493 -30.26 -68.60 -9.29
N GLY A 494 -30.07 -68.89 -10.59
CA GLY A 494 -31.00 -69.64 -11.44
C GLY A 494 -30.29 -70.38 -12.60
N SER A 495 -29.39 -71.31 -12.25
CA SER A 495 -28.85 -72.44 -13.06
C SER A 495 -27.67 -72.23 -14.05
N PRO A 496 -26.88 -73.31 -14.34
CA PRO A 496 -25.41 -73.29 -14.23
C PRO A 496 -24.64 -73.39 -15.56
N ALA A 497 -23.39 -72.90 -15.61
CA ALA A 497 -22.31 -73.49 -16.43
C ALA A 497 -20.90 -72.95 -16.09
N ALA A 498 -20.05 -73.88 -15.62
CA ALA A 498 -18.61 -74.06 -15.86
C ALA A 498 -17.63 -72.86 -15.82
N LEU A 499 -16.80 -72.87 -14.76
CA LEU A 499 -15.33 -72.77 -14.74
C LEU A 499 -14.63 -71.85 -15.77
N ASN A 500 -13.97 -70.80 -15.28
CA ASN A 500 -12.51 -70.79 -15.28
C ASN A 500 -11.89 -69.87 -14.22
N ASN A 501 -10.89 -70.42 -13.54
CA ASN A 501 -10.03 -69.80 -12.54
C ASN A 501 -9.19 -68.66 -13.12
N ASN A 502 -8.94 -67.60 -12.33
CA ASN A 502 -7.60 -67.31 -11.80
C ASN A 502 -7.60 -66.13 -10.80
N ASN A 503 -7.16 -66.46 -9.57
CA ASN A 503 -6.54 -65.66 -8.50
C ASN A 503 -6.02 -64.25 -8.91
N SER A 504 -6.05 -63.20 -8.07
CA SER A 504 -5.37 -63.16 -6.76
C SER A 504 -5.54 -61.80 -6.06
N ASN A 505 -5.56 -61.87 -4.72
CA ASN A 505 -5.07 -60.92 -3.71
C ASN A 505 -5.98 -59.83 -3.10
N ASN A 506 -6.48 -60.21 -1.92
CA ASN A 506 -6.71 -59.43 -0.70
C ASN A 506 -5.78 -58.21 -0.49
N ASN A 507 -6.35 -57.14 0.08
CA ASN A 507 -6.04 -56.75 1.46
C ASN A 507 -7.10 -55.81 2.04
N ASN A 508 -7.73 -56.27 3.12
CA ASN A 508 -8.37 -55.44 4.13
C ASN A 508 -7.31 -54.62 4.88
N ASN A 509 -7.68 -53.44 5.38
CA ASN A 509 -7.53 -53.13 6.80
C ASN A 509 -8.44 -51.96 7.22
N ASN A 510 -9.06 -52.19 8.38
CA ASN A 510 -9.96 -51.33 9.15
C ASN A 510 -9.23 -50.13 9.75
N GLU A 511 -9.98 -49.04 10.00
CA GLU A 511 -9.89 -48.22 11.21
C GLU A 511 -11.28 -47.58 11.46
N THR A 512 -12.10 -48.20 12.31
CA THR A 512 -12.46 -47.77 13.69
C THR A 512 -13.56 -46.70 13.73
N LEU A 513 -14.79 -47.16 14.01
CA LEU A 513 -15.83 -46.30 14.58
C LEU A 513 -15.42 -45.95 16.01
N GLU A 514 -15.24 -44.66 16.30
CA GLU A 514 -15.38 -44.12 17.64
C GLU A 514 -16.67 -43.30 17.78
N SER A 515 -17.20 -43.43 18.98
CA SER A 515 -18.52 -43.13 19.47
C SER A 515 -18.94 -41.66 19.41
N SER A 516 -20.21 -41.48 19.11
CA SER A 516 -21.04 -40.35 19.51
C SER A 516 -21.06 -40.17 21.03
N SER A 517 -20.38 -39.14 21.55
CA SER A 517 -20.53 -38.65 22.93
C SER A 517 -20.60 -37.12 23.06
N ASP A 518 -20.59 -36.34 21.98
CA ASP A 518 -20.41 -34.88 22.08
C ASP A 518 -21.70 -34.03 22.05
N VAL A 519 -22.87 -34.65 22.26
CA VAL A 519 -24.17 -33.96 22.16
C VAL A 519 -24.71 -33.50 23.53
N GLU A 520 -24.18 -33.99 24.66
CA GLU A 520 -24.63 -33.56 26.00
C GLU A 520 -23.86 -32.34 26.54
N ASP A 521 -22.59 -32.14 26.16
CA ASP A 521 -21.78 -31.00 26.65
C ASP A 521 -22.14 -29.64 26.02
N THR A 522 -22.86 -29.63 24.89
CA THR A 522 -23.32 -28.39 24.25
C THR A 522 -24.63 -27.84 24.81
N ALA A 523 -25.39 -28.65 25.56
CA ALA A 523 -26.59 -28.20 26.25
C ALA A 523 -26.27 -27.47 27.56
N VAL A 524 -25.23 -27.92 28.29
CA VAL A 524 -24.81 -27.36 29.58
C VAL A 524 -24.26 -25.92 29.42
N ILE A 525 -23.53 -25.64 28.33
CA ILE A 525 -22.98 -24.30 28.03
C ILE A 525 -24.09 -23.30 27.59
N MET A 526 -25.26 -23.77 27.17
CA MET A 526 -26.38 -22.90 26.78
C MET A 526 -27.19 -22.36 27.98
N GLU A 527 -27.13 -23.02 29.14
CA GLU A 527 -27.71 -22.51 30.39
C GLU A 527 -26.83 -21.42 31.03
N ASP A 528 -25.50 -21.59 31.00
CA ASP A 528 -24.55 -20.64 31.61
C ASP A 528 -24.59 -19.24 30.95
N LEU A 529 -24.79 -19.16 29.63
CA LEU A 529 -24.96 -17.87 28.92
C LEU A 529 -26.28 -17.16 29.24
N HIS A 530 -27.30 -17.87 29.70
CA HIS A 530 -28.52 -17.23 30.19
C HIS A 530 -28.32 -16.74 31.62
N GLN A 531 -27.60 -17.52 32.45
CA GLN A 531 -27.27 -17.17 33.82
C GLN A 531 -26.38 -15.92 33.90
N ASP A 532 -25.30 -15.85 33.13
CA ASP A 532 -24.36 -14.71 33.12
C ASP A 532 -25.00 -13.42 32.54
N ALA A 533 -25.88 -13.54 31.55
CA ALA A 533 -26.62 -12.40 31.00
C ALA A 533 -27.72 -11.90 31.95
N THR A 534 -28.36 -12.80 32.70
CA THR A 534 -29.31 -12.40 33.77
C THR A 534 -28.62 -11.86 35.01
N ASP A 535 -27.40 -12.29 35.33
CA ASP A 535 -26.63 -11.79 36.47
C ASP A 535 -26.09 -10.37 36.20
N ILE A 536 -25.67 -10.06 34.97
CA ILE A 536 -25.33 -8.69 34.55
C ILE A 536 -26.58 -7.78 34.55
N ALA A 537 -27.76 -8.30 34.19
CA ALA A 537 -29.01 -7.56 34.28
C ALA A 537 -29.46 -7.31 35.74
N CYS A 538 -29.23 -8.26 36.65
CA CYS A 538 -29.60 -8.14 38.06
C CYS A 538 -28.71 -7.15 38.84
N GLU A 539 -27.42 -7.03 38.53
CA GLU A 539 -26.54 -6.05 39.20
C GLU A 539 -26.89 -4.60 38.84
N SER A 540 -27.40 -4.33 37.64
CA SER A 540 -27.83 -2.98 37.23
C SER A 540 -29.12 -2.50 37.93
N VAL A 541 -30.01 -3.43 38.30
CA VAL A 541 -31.25 -3.12 39.03
C VAL A 541 -31.01 -2.97 40.54
N SER A 542 -29.93 -3.53 41.08
CA SER A 542 -29.53 -3.34 42.49
C SER A 542 -28.78 -2.03 42.76
N CYS A 543 -28.25 -1.36 41.73
CA CYS A 543 -27.60 -0.05 41.86
C CYS A 543 -28.57 1.14 41.65
N ALA A 544 -29.82 0.88 41.26
CA ALA A 544 -30.86 1.89 41.03
C ALA A 544 -32.05 1.77 42.01
N LYS A 545 -31.83 1.25 43.21
CA LYS A 545 -32.76 1.30 44.35
C LYS A 545 -32.13 1.90 45.59
#